data_AF-A0A2W4ITR5-F1
#
_entry.id   AF-A0A2W4ITR5-F1
#
_cell.length_a   1.000
_cell.length_b   1.000
_cell.length_c   1.000
_cell.angle_alpha   90.00
_cell.angle_beta   90.00
_cell.angle_gamma   90.00
#
_symmetry.space_group_name_H-M   'P 1'
#
loop_
_entity.id
_entity.type
_entity.pdbx_description
1 polymer ?
#
loop_
_entity_poly.entity_id
_entity_poly.type
_entity_poly.pdbx_seq_one_letter_code
_entity_poly.pdbx_strand_id
1 'polypeptide(L)'
;GRMDSYVEKFMAAGGSFVMLAKGNRSAQVTEACKRYGGFYLGSIGGPAARLAQDCIKRVELLEYPELGMEAVWKIEVEDFPAFIVVDDKGNDFFAEVTKPILTIGRR
;
A
#
# COMPACT_ATOMS: atom_id res chain seq x y z
N GLY A 1 0.27 8.30 2.93
CA GLY A 1 0.08 8.20 1.46
C GLY A 1 -1.23 8.85 1.02
N ARG A 2 -1.44 9.01 -0.29
CA ARG A 2 -2.63 9.69 -0.85
C ARG A 2 -3.94 8.93 -0.61
N MET A 3 -3.87 7.61 -0.44
CA MET A 3 -5.04 6.74 -0.26
C MET A 3 -5.26 6.33 1.21
N ASP A 4 -4.54 6.93 2.17
CA ASP A 4 -4.65 6.52 3.58
C ASP A 4 -6.04 6.78 4.15
N SER A 5 -6.71 7.86 3.72
CA SER A 5 -8.04 8.26 4.17
C SER A 5 -9.18 7.28 3.82
N TYR A 6 -8.93 6.31 2.93
CA TYR A 6 -9.93 5.33 2.51
C TYR A 6 -9.80 4.00 3.24
N VAL A 7 -8.63 3.70 3.82
CA VAL A 7 -8.28 2.36 4.31
C VAL A 7 -9.23 1.87 5.39
N GLU A 8 -9.43 2.67 6.45
CA GLU A 8 -10.31 2.29 7.56
C GLU A 8 -11.74 2.06 7.08
N LYS A 9 -12.26 2.95 6.23
CA LYS A 9 -13.64 2.88 5.72
C LYS A 9 -13.86 1.61 4.89
N PHE A 10 -12.90 1.26 4.03
CA PHE A 10 -13.00 0.07 3.21
C PHE A 10 -12.86 -1.22 4.03
N MET A 11 -11.93 -1.27 4.99
CA MET A 11 -11.81 -2.43 5.88
C MET A 11 -13.04 -2.64 6.76
N ALA A 12 -13.62 -1.55 7.29
CA ALA A 12 -14.88 -1.61 8.03
C ALA A 12 -16.04 -2.12 7.18
N ALA A 13 -16.00 -1.89 5.86
CA ALA A 13 -16.96 -2.40 4.89
C ALA A 13 -16.63 -3.81 4.35
N GLY A 14 -15.58 -4.46 4.85
CA GLY A 14 -15.18 -5.81 4.42
C GLY A 14 -14.30 -5.86 3.17
N GLY A 15 -13.63 -4.76 2.81
CA GLY A 15 -12.74 -4.66 1.64
C GLY A 15 -11.35 -4.10 1.98
N SER A 16 -10.46 -4.08 0.99
CA SER A 16 -9.12 -3.46 1.12
C SER A 16 -8.25 -4.00 2.27
N PHE A 17 -8.43 -5.27 2.68
CA PHE A 17 -7.60 -5.90 3.71
C PHE A 17 -6.13 -6.01 3.33
N VAL A 18 -5.82 -6.21 2.05
CA VAL A 18 -4.45 -6.26 1.53
C VAL A 18 -4.28 -5.14 0.52
N MET A 19 -3.26 -4.32 0.72
CA MET A 19 -2.95 -3.16 -0.14
C MET A 19 -1.53 -3.28 -0.68
N LEU A 20 -1.32 -2.89 -1.93
CA LEU A 20 0.00 -2.90 -2.58
C LEU A 20 0.28 -1.51 -3.18
N ALA A 21 1.36 -0.86 -2.76
CA ALA A 21 1.80 0.42 -3.35
C ALA A 21 3.28 0.67 -3.06
N LYS A 22 3.72 1.93 -3.09
CA LYS A 22 5.08 2.35 -2.69
C LYS A 22 5.05 3.48 -1.67
N GLY A 23 6.11 3.56 -0.88
CA GLY A 23 6.34 4.61 0.13
C GLY A 23 5.76 4.28 1.50
N ASN A 24 6.14 5.06 2.50
CA ASN A 24 5.62 4.93 3.86
C ASN A 24 4.16 5.39 3.95
N ARG A 25 3.47 4.93 5.01
CA ARG A 25 2.07 5.25 5.30
C ARG A 25 1.98 6.07 6.57
N SER A 26 0.84 6.72 6.79
CA SER A 26 0.54 7.35 8.07
C SER A 26 0.08 6.30 9.09
N ALA A 27 0.19 6.63 10.37
CA ALA A 27 -0.19 5.75 11.48
C ALA A 27 -1.64 5.25 11.40
N GLN A 28 -2.56 6.00 10.76
CA GLN A 28 -3.95 5.56 10.59
C GLN A 28 -4.07 4.22 9.83
N VAL A 29 -3.14 3.95 8.90
CA VAL A 29 -3.12 2.69 8.13
C VAL A 29 -2.66 1.54 9.03
N THR A 30 -1.63 1.77 9.84
CA THR A 30 -1.14 0.80 10.82
C THR A 30 -2.20 0.43 11.85
N GLU A 31 -2.91 1.43 12.37
CA GLU A 31 -4.02 1.19 13.31
C GLU A 31 -5.20 0.46 12.64
N ALA A 32 -5.53 0.79 11.40
CA ALA A 32 -6.57 0.08 10.65
C ALA A 32 -6.18 -1.39 10.40
N CYS A 33 -4.95 -1.65 9.93
CA CYS A 33 -4.45 -3.01 9.72
C CYS A 33 -4.50 -3.83 11.01
N LYS A 34 -4.05 -3.26 12.14
CA LYS A 34 -4.15 -3.91 13.46
C LYS A 34 -5.58 -4.21 13.88
N ARG A 35 -6.51 -3.29 13.63
CA ARG A 35 -7.92 -3.43 14.05
C ARG A 35 -8.67 -4.48 13.22
N TYR A 36 -8.42 -4.52 11.92
CA TYR A 36 -9.21 -5.30 10.97
C TYR A 36 -8.48 -6.53 10.40
N GLY A 37 -7.23 -6.79 10.80
CA GLY A 37 -6.44 -7.90 10.27
C GLY A 37 -5.89 -7.66 8.85
N GLY A 38 -5.49 -6.42 8.56
CA GLY A 38 -5.02 -6.00 7.25
C GLY A 38 -3.49 -5.99 7.09
N PHE A 39 -3.04 -5.88 5.84
CA PHE A 39 -1.62 -5.81 5.47
C PHE A 39 -1.37 -4.72 4.42
N TYR A 40 -0.21 -4.05 4.54
CA TYR A 40 0.31 -3.19 3.49
C TYR A 40 1.61 -3.77 2.94
N LEU A 41 1.60 -4.07 1.65
CA LEU A 41 2.73 -4.53 0.88
C LEU A 41 3.38 -3.35 0.14
N GLY A 42 4.67 -3.16 0.36
CA GLY A 42 5.49 -2.17 -0.32
C GLY A 42 6.21 -2.79 -1.51
N SER A 43 5.88 -2.36 -2.72
CA SER A 43 6.67 -2.65 -3.93
C SER A 43 7.78 -1.63 -4.13
N ILE A 44 8.76 -1.99 -4.95
CA ILE A 44 9.86 -1.11 -5.35
C ILE A 44 9.34 -0.06 -6.32
N GLY A 45 9.45 1.22 -5.95
CA GLY A 45 9.07 2.33 -6.83
C GLY A 45 10.15 2.63 -7.86
N GLY A 46 9.76 2.80 -9.13
CA GLY A 46 10.67 3.16 -10.23
C GLY A 46 10.78 2.14 -11.38
N PRO A 47 11.00 0.84 -11.14
CA PRO A 47 11.30 -0.15 -12.20
C PRO A 47 10.06 -0.64 -12.97
N ALA A 48 9.20 0.28 -13.41
CA ALA A 48 7.91 -0.05 -14.04
C ALA A 48 8.07 -0.90 -15.32
N ALA A 49 9.07 -0.61 -16.16
CA ALA A 49 9.30 -1.36 -17.39
C ALA A 49 9.65 -2.83 -17.13
N ARG A 50 10.48 -3.11 -16.12
CA ARG A 50 10.85 -4.49 -15.75
C ARG A 50 9.68 -5.22 -15.09
N LEU A 51 8.93 -4.55 -14.22
CA LEU A 51 7.72 -5.13 -13.63
C LEU A 51 6.69 -5.49 -14.71
N ALA A 52 6.49 -4.61 -15.69
CA ALA A 52 5.56 -4.87 -16.80
C ALA A 52 6.01 -6.04 -17.68
N GLN A 53 7.31 -6.13 -17.98
CA GLN A 53 7.87 -7.19 -18.82
C GLN A 53 7.89 -8.54 -18.12
N ASP A 54 8.31 -8.58 -16.85
CA ASP A 54 8.63 -9.84 -16.17
C ASP A 54 7.45 -10.36 -15.35
N CYS A 55 6.70 -9.46 -14.69
CA CYS A 55 5.73 -9.85 -13.65
C CYS A 55 4.26 -9.78 -14.11
N ILE A 56 3.88 -8.84 -15.00
CA ILE A 56 2.47 -8.66 -15.41
C ILE A 56 2.13 -9.59 -16.57
N LYS A 57 1.19 -10.51 -16.36
CA LYS A 57 0.81 -11.53 -17.36
C LYS A 57 -0.46 -11.17 -18.14
N ARG A 58 -1.38 -10.45 -17.49
CA ARG A 58 -2.64 -10.02 -18.11
C ARG A 58 -3.11 -8.71 -17.50
N VAL A 59 -3.77 -7.88 -18.32
CA VAL A 59 -4.40 -6.63 -17.92
C VAL A 59 -5.79 -6.58 -18.54
N GLU A 60 -6.82 -6.35 -17.72
CA GLU A 60 -8.22 -6.26 -18.13
C GLU A 60 -8.88 -5.05 -17.46
N LEU A 61 -9.60 -4.25 -18.24
CA LEU A 61 -10.38 -3.14 -17.73
C LEU A 61 -11.64 -3.69 -17.05
N LEU A 62 -11.86 -3.33 -15.78
CA LEU A 62 -12.97 -3.84 -14.98
C LEU A 62 -14.10 -2.80 -14.86
N GLU A 63 -13.78 -1.58 -14.40
CA GLU A 63 -14.77 -0.51 -14.18
C GLU A 63 -14.19 0.88 -14.48
N TYR A 64 -15.10 1.83 -14.75
CA TYR A 64 -14.82 3.25 -14.99
C TYR A 64 -13.85 3.55 -16.16
N PRO A 65 -14.13 3.06 -17.38
CA PRO A 65 -13.25 3.28 -18.55
C PRO A 65 -13.03 4.75 -18.91
N GLU A 66 -13.97 5.62 -18.56
CA GLU A 66 -13.89 7.06 -18.75
C GLU A 66 -12.73 7.72 -18.00
N LEU A 67 -12.18 7.07 -16.97
CA LEU A 67 -11.05 7.56 -16.17
C LEU A 67 -9.68 7.26 -16.79
N GLY A 68 -9.63 6.58 -17.94
CA GLY A 68 -8.39 6.28 -18.64
C GLY A 68 -7.45 5.43 -17.78
N MET A 69 -6.23 5.93 -17.51
CA MET A 69 -5.25 5.18 -16.71
C MET A 69 -5.64 5.03 -15.23
N GLU A 70 -6.61 5.80 -14.74
CA GLU A 70 -7.13 5.72 -13.37
C GLU A 70 -8.33 4.78 -13.21
N ALA A 71 -8.76 4.11 -14.29
CA ALA A 71 -9.80 3.09 -14.25
C ALA A 71 -9.45 1.93 -13.29
N VAL A 72 -10.45 1.12 -12.94
CA VAL A 72 -10.20 -0.10 -12.15
C VAL A 72 -9.74 -1.20 -13.10
N TRP A 73 -8.54 -1.73 -12.85
CA TRP A 73 -7.93 -2.79 -13.64
C TRP A 73 -7.86 -4.08 -12.85
N LYS A 74 -8.19 -5.19 -13.50
CA LYS A 74 -7.86 -6.53 -13.04
C LYS A 74 -6.55 -6.95 -13.72
N ILE A 75 -5.53 -7.24 -12.93
CA ILE A 75 -4.23 -7.71 -13.42
C ILE A 75 -3.90 -9.08 -12.85
N GLU A 76 -3.25 -9.91 -13.66
CA GLU A 76 -2.66 -11.18 -13.22
C GLU A 76 -1.15 -11.01 -13.17
N VAL A 77 -0.53 -11.38 -12.04
CA VAL A 77 0.90 -11.20 -11.80
C VAL A 77 1.55 -12.51 -11.34
N GLU A 78 2.82 -12.68 -11.68
CA GLU A 78 3.70 -13.76 -11.24
C GLU A 78 5.02 -13.15 -10.73
N ASP A 79 5.58 -13.71 -9.67
CA ASP A 79 6.86 -13.28 -9.06
C ASP A 79 6.95 -11.76 -8.80
N PHE A 80 5.83 -11.14 -8.40
CA PHE A 80 5.78 -9.70 -8.16
C PHE A 80 6.43 -9.34 -6.82
N PRO A 81 7.56 -8.61 -6.80
CA PRO A 81 8.30 -8.36 -5.58
C PRO A 81 7.60 -7.32 -4.68
N ALA A 82 7.47 -7.67 -3.40
CA ALA A 82 6.98 -6.77 -2.36
C ALA A 82 7.54 -7.14 -0.98
N PHE A 83 7.52 -6.16 -0.08
CA PHE A 83 7.84 -6.32 1.34
C PHE A 83 6.59 -6.16 2.18
N ILE A 84 6.46 -6.89 3.28
CA ILE A 84 5.47 -6.56 4.31
C ILE A 84 5.95 -5.27 4.99
N VAL A 85 5.24 -4.17 4.76
CA VAL A 85 5.56 -2.87 5.35
C VAL A 85 4.73 -2.62 6.60
N VAL A 86 3.44 -2.95 6.56
CA VAL A 86 2.56 -2.94 7.74
C VAL A 86 1.92 -4.31 7.89
N ASP A 87 1.95 -4.83 9.11
CA ASP A 87 1.28 -6.09 9.45
C ASP A 87 -0.03 -5.89 10.22
N ASP A 88 -0.70 -7.01 10.48
CA ASP A 88 -1.94 -7.13 11.23
C ASP A 88 -1.78 -6.99 12.75
N LYS A 89 -0.57 -6.69 13.24
CA LYS A 89 -0.24 -6.58 14.67
C LYS A 89 0.07 -5.14 15.07
N GLY A 90 0.09 -4.23 14.10
CA GLY A 90 0.40 -2.82 14.28
C GLY A 90 1.89 -2.49 14.16
N ASN A 91 2.67 -3.38 13.54
CA ASN A 91 4.06 -3.09 13.21
C ASN A 91 4.14 -2.34 11.88
N ASP A 92 5.06 -1.38 11.80
CA ASP A 92 5.40 -0.63 10.58
C ASP A 92 6.91 -0.64 10.39
N PHE A 93 7.36 -1.13 9.24
CA PHE A 93 8.76 -1.21 8.82
C PHE A 93 9.49 0.14 8.94
N PHE A 94 8.80 1.26 8.72
CA PHE A 94 9.41 2.60 8.75
C PHE A 94 9.33 3.29 10.12
N ALA A 95 8.72 2.68 11.14
CA ALA A 95 8.44 3.33 12.42
C ALA A 95 9.69 3.82 13.17
N GLU A 96 10.84 3.15 13.01
CA GLU A 96 12.07 3.52 13.71
C GLU A 96 12.87 4.60 12.97
N VAL A 97 12.86 4.59 11.63
CA VAL A 97 13.67 5.49 10.79
C VAL A 97 12.99 6.84 10.53
N THR A 98 11.70 6.97 10.83
CA THR A 98 10.94 8.22 10.66
C THR A 98 10.87 9.07 11.92
N LYS A 99 11.44 8.62 13.04
CA LYS A 99 11.51 9.40 14.28
C LYS A 99 12.60 10.48 14.18
N PRO A 100 12.35 11.73 14.62
CA PRO A 100 13.39 12.74 14.67
C PRO A 100 14.51 12.30 15.62
N ILE A 101 15.73 12.18 15.08
CA ILE A 101 16.93 11.75 15.80
C ILE A 101 17.38 12.82 16.82
N LEU A 102 16.98 14.07 16.61
CA LEU A 102 17.32 15.20 17.47
C LEU A 102 16.10 16.12 17.61
N THR A 103 15.61 16.31 18.83
CA THR A 103 14.64 17.37 19.14
C THR A 103 15.42 18.51 19.79
N ILE A 104 15.83 19.53 19.01
CA ILE A 104 16.42 20.74 19.60
C ILE A 104 15.27 21.60 20.13
N GLY A 105 15.18 21.71 21.46
CA GLY A 105 14.24 22.61 22.13
C GLY A 105 12.92 21.97 22.53
N ARG A 106 12.91 21.29 23.69
CA ARG A 106 11.80 21.42 24.62
C ARG A 106 12.36 22.09 25.89
N ARG A 107 12.16 23.40 25.98
CA ARG A 107 11.98 24.09 27.26
C ARG A 107 10.48 24.32 27.40
#